data_AF-A0A933RI61-F1
#
_entry.id   AF-A0A933RI61-F1
#
_cell.length_a   1.000
_cell.length_b   1.000
_cell.length_c   1.000
_cell.angle_alpha   90.00
_cell.angle_beta   90.00
_cell.angle_gamma   90.00
#
_symmetry.space_group_name_H-M   'P 1'
#
loop_
_entity.id
_entity.type
_entity.pdbx_description
1 polymer ?
#
loop_
_entity_poly.entity_id
_entity_poly.type
_entity_poly.pdbx_seq_one_letter_code
_entity_poly.pdbx_strand_id
1 'polypeptide(L)'
;MTPSPDTYLVLRRGPAPPAPPAGARVLRTYLLAGGGTLQVCEAADPAALRAPGSEVLPAREAPAATPAHVAVTLLGGFAVAVDGRPVEGFALRRSADLVKILALEPRRVLPRDRILDLLWPALPPDAAAAALHKAAHHARRALGHRDALVLRRGLVHLAPGARVVTDVERFEAGDDDAYGGPLLPDDPYEDWALTERERLHEEHLRRRATAQLAGGPS
;
A
#
# COMPACT_ATOMS: atom_id res chain seq x y z
N MET A 1 8.42 -14.94 6.84
CA MET A 1 8.02 -15.08 8.25
C MET A 1 6.93 -16.11 8.30
N THR A 2 7.28 -17.31 8.73
CA THR A 2 6.32 -18.23 9.34
C THR A 2 5.65 -17.46 10.48
N PRO A 3 4.32 -17.45 10.59
CA PRO A 3 3.67 -16.85 11.75
C PRO A 3 4.23 -17.50 13.02
N SER A 4 4.44 -16.70 14.07
CA SER A 4 4.78 -17.23 15.40
C SER A 4 3.72 -18.26 15.80
N PRO A 5 4.08 -19.40 16.44
CA PRO A 5 3.12 -20.42 16.85
C PRO A 5 1.98 -19.87 17.73
N ASP A 6 2.20 -18.71 18.35
CA ASP A 6 1.27 -18.05 19.28
C ASP A 6 0.34 -17.04 18.60
N THR A 7 0.31 -16.97 17.26
CA THR A 7 -0.57 -16.06 16.51
C THR A 7 -1.86 -16.75 16.08
N TYR A 8 -2.99 -16.11 16.38
CA TYR A 8 -4.34 -16.58 16.13
C TYR A 8 -5.18 -15.49 15.46
N LEU A 9 -6.18 -15.90 14.69
CA LEU A 9 -7.25 -15.05 14.21
C LEU A 9 -8.48 -15.21 15.09
N VAL A 10 -9.16 -14.11 15.37
CA VAL A 10 -10.44 -14.08 16.06
C VAL A 10 -11.45 -13.36 15.16
N LEU A 11 -12.30 -14.13 14.50
CA LEU A 11 -13.42 -13.64 13.69
C LEU A 11 -14.63 -13.42 14.60
N ARG A 12 -15.27 -12.25 14.50
CA ARG A 12 -16.52 -11.94 15.20
C ARG A 12 -17.51 -11.28 14.27
N ARG A 13 -18.80 -11.63 14.39
CA ARG A 13 -19.89 -10.91 13.73
C ARG A 13 -20.33 -9.77 14.66
N GLY A 14 -20.32 -8.53 14.17
CA GLY A 14 -20.73 -7.35 14.95
C GLY A 14 -19.95 -6.06 14.62
N PRO A 15 -20.56 -4.88 14.84
CA PRO A 15 -20.10 -3.59 14.30
C PRO A 15 -18.92 -2.95 15.05
N ALA A 16 -18.48 -3.50 16.18
CA ALA A 16 -17.40 -2.92 16.97
C ALA A 16 -16.41 -4.00 17.45
N PRO A 17 -15.09 -3.73 17.40
CA PRO A 17 -14.09 -4.63 17.94
C PRO A 17 -14.28 -4.70 19.47
N PRO A 18 -14.49 -5.89 20.04
CA PRO A 18 -14.55 -6.03 21.49
C PRO A 18 -13.18 -5.76 22.10
N ALA A 19 -13.19 -5.41 23.39
CA ALA A 19 -11.97 -5.30 24.18
C ALA A 19 -11.12 -6.58 24.01
N PRO A 20 -9.79 -6.45 23.92
CA PRO A 20 -8.90 -7.60 23.79
C PRO A 20 -9.16 -8.57 24.96
N PRO A 21 -9.28 -9.88 24.70
CA PRO A 21 -9.43 -10.85 25.77
C PRO A 21 -8.23 -10.81 26.73
N ALA A 22 -8.48 -11.05 28.01
CA ALA A 22 -7.43 -11.06 29.03
C ALA A 22 -6.36 -12.10 28.67
N GLY A 23 -5.09 -11.67 28.63
CA GLY A 23 -3.96 -12.53 28.24
C GLY A 23 -3.67 -12.61 26.74
N ALA A 24 -4.35 -11.81 25.91
CA ALA A 24 -4.07 -11.71 24.49
C ALA A 24 -3.66 -10.29 24.08
N ARG A 25 -2.68 -10.19 23.19
CA ARG A 25 -2.29 -8.95 22.53
C ARG A 25 -2.89 -8.90 21.14
N VAL A 26 -3.80 -7.94 20.90
CA VAL A 26 -4.32 -7.69 19.54
C VAL A 26 -3.22 -7.02 18.71
N LEU A 27 -2.69 -7.74 17.74
CA LEU A 27 -1.68 -7.26 16.80
C LEU A 27 -2.30 -6.43 15.68
N ARG A 28 -3.48 -6.83 15.17
CA ARG A 28 -4.20 -6.14 14.09
C ARG A 28 -5.71 -6.36 14.21
N THR A 29 -6.50 -5.40 13.75
CA THR A 29 -7.96 -5.49 13.68
C THR A 29 -8.39 -5.07 12.29
N TYR A 30 -9.25 -5.85 11.66
CA TYR A 30 -9.83 -5.59 10.35
C TYR A 30 -11.35 -5.54 10.47
N LEU A 31 -11.97 -4.62 9.73
CA LEU A 31 -13.42 -4.61 9.53
C LEU A 31 -13.73 -5.39 8.25
N LEU A 32 -14.66 -6.33 8.34
CA LEU A 32 -15.09 -7.17 7.22
C LEU A 32 -16.28 -6.52 6.53
N ALA A 33 -16.36 -6.67 5.20
CA ALA A 33 -17.42 -6.11 4.37
C ALA A 33 -18.86 -6.52 4.81
N GLY A 34 -19.00 -7.63 5.54
CA GLY A 34 -20.28 -8.11 6.09
C GLY A 34 -20.63 -7.60 7.51
N GLY A 35 -19.99 -6.53 8.00
CA GLY A 35 -20.25 -5.99 9.35
C GLY A 35 -19.67 -6.83 10.49
N GLY A 36 -18.62 -7.61 10.19
CA GLY A 36 -17.85 -8.36 11.18
C GLY A 36 -16.49 -7.73 11.44
N THR A 37 -15.79 -8.22 12.46
CA THR A 37 -14.42 -7.84 12.79
C THR A 37 -13.53 -9.08 12.77
N LEU A 38 -12.36 -8.97 12.15
CA LEU A 38 -11.29 -9.96 12.25
C LEU A 38 -10.13 -9.37 13.07
N GLN A 39 -9.78 -9.97 14.19
CA GLN A 39 -8.59 -9.60 14.96
C GLN A 39 -7.47 -10.62 14.75
N VAL A 40 -6.25 -10.16 14.57
CA VAL A 40 -5.03 -10.97 14.69
C VAL A 40 -4.55 -10.78 16.11
N CYS A 41 -4.57 -11.84 16.90
CA CYS A 41 -4.21 -11.85 18.30
C CYS A 41 -2.99 -12.74 18.51
N GLU A 42 -2.09 -12.31 19.38
CA GLU A 42 -1.05 -13.15 19.96
C GLU A 42 -1.48 -13.55 21.36
N ALA A 43 -1.47 -14.85 21.67
CA ALA A 43 -1.88 -15.36 22.97
C ALA A 43 -1.08 -16.63 23.31
N ALA A 44 -0.69 -16.77 24.57
CA ALA A 44 -0.05 -17.98 25.06
C ALA A 44 -1.00 -19.19 25.09
N ASP A 45 -2.31 -18.93 25.23
CA ASP A 45 -3.37 -19.95 25.21
C ASP A 45 -4.52 -19.51 24.29
N PRO A 46 -4.87 -20.28 23.24
CA PRO A 46 -5.99 -19.98 22.36
C PRO A 46 -7.36 -20.03 23.06
N ALA A 47 -7.49 -20.71 24.21
CA ALA A 47 -8.73 -20.72 24.97
C ALA A 47 -9.11 -19.33 25.48
N ALA A 48 -8.12 -18.48 25.80
CA ALA A 48 -8.34 -17.10 26.23
C ALA A 48 -9.00 -16.24 25.13
N LEU A 49 -8.81 -16.60 23.85
CA LEU A 49 -9.37 -15.87 22.72
C LEU A 49 -10.84 -16.17 22.45
N ARG A 50 -11.36 -17.28 23.00
CA ARG A 50 -12.73 -17.73 22.78
C ARG A 50 -13.72 -16.86 23.55
N ALA A 51 -14.58 -16.17 22.82
CA ALA A 51 -15.75 -15.50 23.37
C ALA A 51 -17.03 -15.95 22.64
N PRO A 52 -18.21 -15.70 23.24
CA PRO A 52 -19.48 -15.96 22.59
C PRO A 52 -19.55 -15.27 21.22
N GLY A 53 -19.89 -16.02 20.16
CA GLY A 53 -19.99 -15.50 18.80
C GLY A 53 -18.66 -15.20 18.10
N SER A 54 -17.53 -15.66 18.66
CA SER A 54 -16.22 -15.57 18.03
C SER A 54 -15.71 -16.92 17.54
N GLU A 55 -15.11 -16.95 16.36
CA GLU A 55 -14.40 -18.09 15.80
C GLU A 55 -12.90 -17.85 15.88
N VAL A 56 -12.18 -18.73 16.60
CA VAL A 56 -10.73 -18.65 16.79
C VAL A 56 -10.07 -19.64 15.84
N LEU A 57 -9.28 -19.13 14.90
CA LEU A 57 -8.53 -19.93 13.93
C LEU A 57 -7.03 -19.73 14.15
N PRO A 58 -6.19 -20.75 14.00
CA PRO A 58 -4.75 -20.55 14.02
C PRO A 58 -4.34 -19.66 12.84
N ALA A 59 -3.40 -18.72 13.00
CA ALA A 59 -3.04 -17.75 11.95
C ALA A 59 -2.51 -18.39 10.66
N ARG A 60 -2.11 -19.67 10.72
CA ARG A 60 -1.76 -20.49 9.54
C ARG A 60 -2.96 -20.89 8.67
N GLU A 61 -4.16 -20.96 9.25
CA GLU A 61 -5.42 -21.30 8.57
C GLU A 61 -6.27 -20.07 8.24
N ALA A 62 -5.80 -18.90 8.64
CA ALA A 62 -6.30 -17.61 8.21
C ALA A 62 -6.41 -17.51 6.68
N PRO A 63 -7.57 -17.16 6.10
CA PRO A 63 -7.53 -16.48 4.82
C PRO A 63 -6.70 -15.22 5.05
N ALA A 64 -5.55 -15.10 4.38
CA ALA A 64 -4.67 -13.94 4.52
C ALA A 64 -5.52 -12.68 4.33
N ALA A 65 -5.82 -11.98 5.43
CA ALA A 65 -6.75 -10.88 5.41
C ALA A 65 -6.15 -9.80 4.52
N THR A 66 -6.67 -9.67 3.30
CA THR A 66 -6.16 -8.72 2.33
C THR A 66 -6.21 -7.33 2.96
N PRO A 67 -5.14 -6.51 2.84
CA PRO A 67 -5.17 -5.17 3.40
C PRO A 67 -6.40 -4.44 2.86
N ALA A 68 -7.17 -3.80 3.74
CA ALA A 68 -8.37 -3.09 3.32
C ALA A 68 -7.99 -1.77 2.66
N HIS A 69 -6.90 -1.14 3.12
CA HIS A 69 -6.47 0.17 2.67
C HIS A 69 -4.95 0.29 2.53
N VAL A 70 -4.50 0.89 1.43
CA VAL A 70 -3.11 1.27 1.19
C VAL A 70 -3.08 2.75 0.83
N ALA A 71 -2.37 3.55 1.62
CA ALA A 71 -2.12 4.96 1.34
C ALA A 71 -0.69 5.11 0.83
N VAL A 72 -0.50 5.85 -0.26
CA VAL A 72 0.83 6.15 -0.81
C VAL A 72 1.00 7.66 -0.89
N THR A 73 2.09 8.14 -0.31
CA THR A 73 2.57 9.52 -0.42
C THR A 73 3.66 9.56 -1.47
N LEU A 74 3.50 10.45 -2.45
CA LEU A 74 4.41 10.67 -3.58
C LEU A 74 4.79 12.15 -3.73
N LEU A 75 3.98 13.08 -3.21
CA LEU A 75 4.18 14.53 -3.30
C LEU A 75 4.96 15.02 -2.08
N GLY A 76 6.19 15.50 -2.31
CA GLY A 76 7.09 15.96 -1.24
C GLY A 76 7.92 14.85 -0.59
N GLY A 77 7.72 13.59 -0.97
CA GLY A 77 8.49 12.44 -0.49
C GLY A 77 7.81 11.12 -0.82
N PHE A 78 8.49 10.00 -0.54
CA PHE A 78 7.89 8.67 -0.70
C PHE A 78 7.60 8.02 0.65
N ALA A 79 6.33 7.74 0.91
CA ALA A 79 5.90 6.94 2.05
C ALA A 79 4.73 6.03 1.69
N VAL A 80 4.60 4.92 2.41
CA VAL A 80 3.45 4.01 2.26
C VAL A 80 2.91 3.70 3.64
N ALA A 81 1.59 3.69 3.77
CA ALA A 81 0.91 3.17 4.95
C ALA A 81 -0.08 2.06 4.56
N VAL A 82 -0.08 0.96 5.31
CA VAL A 82 -1.01 -0.16 5.13
C VAL A 82 -1.91 -0.22 6.35
N ASP A 83 -3.23 -0.10 6.13
CA ASP A 83 -4.25 -0.01 7.18
C ASP A 83 -3.88 1.04 8.27
N GLY A 84 -3.40 2.20 7.82
CA GLY A 84 -3.01 3.33 8.68
C GLY A 84 -1.65 3.21 9.37
N ARG A 85 -0.90 2.12 9.17
CA ARG A 85 0.44 1.94 9.75
C ARG A 85 1.52 2.26 8.71
N PRO A 86 2.51 3.11 9.02
CA PRO A 86 3.61 3.38 8.12
C PRO A 86 4.40 2.09 7.86
N VAL A 87 4.77 1.89 6.61
CA VAL A 87 5.63 0.81 6.16
C VAL A 87 7.07 1.26 6.31
N GLU A 88 7.83 0.58 7.16
CA GLU A 88 9.25 0.84 7.33
C GLU A 88 10.05 0.21 6.18
N GLY A 89 10.80 1.05 5.47
CA GLY A 89 11.93 0.68 4.62
C GLY A 89 11.66 -0.36 3.52
N PHE A 90 11.64 0.08 2.26
CA PHE A 90 11.85 -0.84 1.15
C PHE A 90 13.31 -1.31 1.14
N ALA A 91 13.55 -2.59 1.40
CA ALA A 91 14.89 -3.17 1.44
C ALA A 91 15.70 -3.02 0.13
N LEU A 92 15.01 -2.83 -1.00
CA LEU A 92 15.63 -2.56 -2.29
C LEU A 92 14.96 -1.36 -2.94
N ARG A 93 15.77 -0.46 -3.51
CA ARG A 93 15.28 0.70 -4.25
C ARG A 93 14.31 0.31 -5.37
N ARG A 94 14.65 -0.70 -6.18
CA ARG A 94 13.77 -1.17 -7.26
C ARG A 94 12.43 -1.74 -6.80
N SER A 95 12.33 -2.18 -5.54
CA SER A 95 11.05 -2.57 -4.96
C SER A 95 10.17 -1.36 -4.63
N ALA A 96 10.77 -0.27 -4.14
CA ALA A 96 10.09 1.00 -3.96
C ALA A 96 9.66 1.58 -5.32
N ASP A 97 10.57 1.60 -6.30
CA ASP A 97 10.30 2.13 -7.65
C ASP A 97 9.13 1.40 -8.31
N LEU A 98 9.06 0.07 -8.18
CA LEU A 98 7.91 -0.70 -8.64
C LEU A 98 6.59 -0.24 -8.01
N VAL A 99 6.57 0.06 -6.71
CA VAL A 99 5.38 0.57 -6.02
C VAL A 99 5.05 1.99 -6.47
N LYS A 100 6.06 2.87 -6.63
CA LYS A 100 5.87 4.25 -7.10
C LYS A 100 5.24 4.29 -8.50
N ILE A 101 5.81 3.55 -9.45
CA ILE A 101 5.30 3.45 -10.83
C ILE A 101 3.84 2.98 -10.81
N LEU A 102 3.55 1.88 -10.11
CA LEU A 102 2.18 1.37 -10.04
C LEU A 102 1.24 2.31 -9.30
N ALA A 103 1.72 3.07 -8.31
CA ALA A 103 0.94 4.06 -7.58
C ALA A 103 0.65 5.33 -8.40
N LEU A 104 1.36 5.56 -9.51
CA LEU A 104 1.04 6.64 -10.46
C LEU A 104 0.00 6.19 -11.50
N GLU A 105 -0.03 4.91 -11.86
CA GLU A 105 -0.96 4.38 -12.86
C GLU A 105 -2.42 4.39 -12.38
N PRO A 106 -3.40 5.03 -13.04
CA PRO A 106 -4.77 5.20 -12.52
C PRO A 106 -5.49 3.91 -12.10
N ARG A 107 -5.13 2.78 -12.71
CA ARG A 107 -5.70 1.45 -12.39
C ARG A 107 -4.77 0.57 -11.53
N ARG A 108 -3.67 1.15 -11.06
CA ARG A 108 -2.63 0.50 -10.27
C ARG A 108 -2.11 -0.78 -10.92
N VAL A 109 -2.04 -0.76 -12.24
CA VAL A 109 -1.66 -1.89 -13.08
C VAL A 109 -0.86 -1.42 -14.27
N LEU A 110 0.20 -2.15 -14.59
CA LEU A 110 0.99 -1.91 -15.79
C LEU A 110 1.38 -3.26 -16.44
N PRO A 111 1.52 -3.33 -17.77
CA PRO A 111 2.12 -4.48 -18.43
C PRO A 111 3.51 -4.77 -17.88
N ARG A 112 3.80 -6.06 -17.70
CA ARG A 112 5.10 -6.53 -17.22
C ARG A 112 6.23 -5.96 -18.06
N ASP A 113 6.11 -6.04 -19.38
CA ASP A 113 7.17 -5.63 -20.30
C ASP A 113 7.47 -4.13 -20.18
N ARG A 114 6.43 -3.30 -19.99
CA ARG A 114 6.61 -1.86 -19.70
C ARG A 114 7.37 -1.62 -18.40
N ILE A 115 7.11 -2.39 -17.34
CA ILE A 115 7.87 -2.28 -16.10
C ILE A 115 9.33 -2.67 -16.30
N LEU A 116 9.59 -3.72 -17.10
CA LEU A 116 10.95 -4.14 -17.42
C LEU A 116 11.71 -3.04 -18.17
N ASP A 117 11.09 -2.44 -19.17
CA ASP A 117 11.67 -1.33 -19.94
C ASP A 117 11.97 -0.11 -19.06
N LEU A 118 11.09 0.21 -18.11
CA LEU A 118 11.26 1.37 -17.22
C LEU A 118 12.35 1.15 -16.16
N LEU A 119 12.43 -0.04 -15.56
CA LEU A 119 13.30 -0.29 -14.41
C LEU A 119 14.65 -0.93 -14.77
N TRP A 120 14.69 -1.72 -15.85
CA TRP A 120 15.85 -2.50 -16.27
C TRP A 120 16.06 -2.52 -17.80
N PRO A 121 16.12 -1.36 -18.48
CA PRO A 121 16.24 -1.30 -19.94
C PRO A 121 17.53 -1.95 -20.49
N ALA A 122 18.58 -2.01 -19.67
CA ALA A 122 19.88 -2.56 -20.06
C ALA A 122 20.03 -4.06 -19.81
N LEU A 123 19.06 -4.71 -19.16
CA LEU A 123 19.15 -6.15 -18.86
C LEU A 123 18.52 -6.99 -19.97
N PRO A 124 19.08 -8.18 -20.28
CA PRO A 124 18.41 -9.12 -21.17
C PRO A 124 17.07 -9.58 -20.55
N PRO A 125 16.08 -9.99 -21.38
CA PRO A 125 14.71 -10.25 -20.94
C PRO A 125 14.58 -11.19 -19.73
N ASP A 126 15.33 -12.29 -19.72
CA ASP A 126 15.28 -13.27 -18.63
C ASP A 126 15.87 -12.74 -17.31
N ALA A 127 16.91 -11.91 -17.39
CA ALA A 127 17.49 -11.27 -16.22
C ALA A 127 16.56 -10.17 -15.66
N ALA A 128 15.94 -9.38 -16.54
CA ALA A 128 14.95 -8.38 -16.16
C ALA A 128 13.73 -9.04 -15.50
N ALA A 129 13.26 -10.17 -16.04
CA ALA A 129 12.20 -10.98 -15.46
C ALA A 129 12.51 -11.44 -14.02
N ALA A 130 13.70 -11.99 -13.81
CA ALA A 130 14.14 -12.44 -12.49
C ALA A 130 14.27 -11.25 -11.51
N ALA A 131 14.78 -10.11 -11.99
CA ALA A 131 14.88 -8.89 -11.21
C ALA A 131 13.49 -8.37 -10.78
N LEU A 132 12.50 -8.40 -11.68
CA LEU A 132 11.11 -8.05 -11.37
C LEU A 132 10.52 -8.97 -10.30
N HIS A 133 10.71 -10.29 -10.42
CA HIS A 133 10.23 -11.23 -9.41
C HIS A 133 10.84 -10.95 -8.03
N LYS A 134 12.14 -10.64 -7.99
CA LYS A 134 12.84 -10.25 -6.76
C LYS A 134 12.29 -8.94 -6.20
N ALA A 135 12.15 -7.90 -7.01
CA ALA A 135 11.58 -6.62 -6.59
C ALA A 135 10.15 -6.78 -6.04
N ALA A 136 9.29 -7.52 -6.74
CA ALA A 136 7.93 -7.82 -6.29
C ALA A 136 7.92 -8.60 -4.97
N HIS A 137 8.82 -9.57 -4.79
CA HIS A 137 8.96 -10.30 -3.53
C HIS A 137 9.32 -9.36 -2.37
N HIS A 138 10.31 -8.49 -2.55
CA HIS A 138 10.73 -7.54 -1.52
C HIS A 138 9.65 -6.48 -1.24
N ALA A 139 8.93 -6.02 -2.26
CA ALA A 139 7.79 -5.12 -2.09
C ALA A 139 6.67 -5.77 -1.25
N ARG A 140 6.30 -7.03 -1.53
CA ARG A 140 5.33 -7.79 -0.71
C ARG A 140 5.78 -7.92 0.74
N ARG A 141 7.08 -8.13 0.97
CA ARG A 141 7.65 -8.25 2.32
C ARG A 141 7.57 -6.93 3.07
N ALA A 142 7.91 -5.81 2.43
CA ALA A 142 7.79 -4.47 3.02
C ALA A 142 6.33 -4.14 3.35
N LEU A 143 5.42 -4.35 2.40
CA LEU A 143 3.98 -4.09 2.56
C LEU A 143 3.28 -5.10 3.49
N GLY A 144 3.99 -6.13 3.94
CA GLY A 144 3.49 -7.12 4.91
C GLY A 144 2.39 -8.05 4.38
N HIS A 145 2.15 -8.10 3.06
CA HIS A 145 1.15 -9.00 2.47
C HIS A 145 1.57 -9.55 1.11
N ARG A 146 1.25 -10.84 0.88
CA ARG A 146 1.53 -11.55 -0.38
C ARG A 146 0.82 -10.96 -1.59
N ASP A 147 -0.39 -10.42 -1.38
CA ASP A 147 -1.25 -9.88 -2.44
C ASP A 147 -1.00 -8.39 -2.71
N ALA A 148 0.00 -7.80 -2.05
CA ALA A 148 0.36 -6.40 -2.25
C ALA A 148 0.90 -6.14 -3.66
N LEU A 149 1.54 -7.13 -4.29
CA LEU A 149 1.91 -7.12 -5.71
C LEU A 149 1.39 -8.41 -6.35
N VAL A 150 0.60 -8.33 -7.41
CA VAL A 150 0.06 -9.51 -8.11
C VAL A 150 0.50 -9.50 -9.57
N LEU A 151 1.27 -10.52 -9.96
CA LEU A 151 1.69 -10.75 -11.33
C LEU A 151 0.77 -11.81 -11.93
N ARG A 152 -0.02 -11.45 -12.93
CA ARG A 152 -0.96 -12.38 -13.60
C ARG A 152 -1.20 -11.95 -15.03
N ARG A 153 -1.26 -12.90 -15.97
CA ARG A 153 -1.58 -12.66 -17.39
C ARG A 153 -0.74 -11.52 -18.02
N GLY A 154 0.55 -11.46 -17.70
CA GLY A 154 1.45 -10.42 -18.22
C GLY A 154 1.24 -9.01 -17.63
N LEU A 155 0.40 -8.87 -16.60
CA LEU A 155 0.16 -7.62 -15.89
C LEU A 155 0.72 -7.69 -14.47
N VAL A 156 1.13 -6.54 -13.94
CA VAL A 156 1.55 -6.38 -12.56
C VAL A 156 0.60 -5.39 -11.90
N HIS A 157 -0.05 -5.81 -10.82
CA HIS A 157 -1.01 -5.02 -10.06
C HIS A 157 -0.46 -4.67 -8.68
N LEU A 158 -0.68 -3.43 -8.23
CA LEU A 158 -0.47 -3.01 -6.85
C LEU A 158 -1.78 -3.19 -6.07
N ALA A 159 -1.71 -4.06 -5.05
CA ALA A 159 -2.75 -4.37 -4.07
C ALA A 159 -4.19 -4.41 -4.66
N PRO A 160 -4.46 -5.27 -5.67
CA PRO A 160 -5.74 -5.25 -6.40
C PRO A 160 -6.97 -5.65 -5.55
N GLY A 161 -6.77 -6.18 -4.35
CA GLY A 161 -7.83 -6.47 -3.39
C GLY A 161 -7.96 -5.43 -2.27
N ALA A 162 -7.20 -4.33 -2.33
CA ALA A 162 -7.20 -3.25 -1.36
C ALA A 162 -7.70 -1.95 -2.00
N ARG A 163 -8.24 -1.04 -1.20
CA ARG A 163 -8.45 0.35 -1.62
C ARG A 163 -7.13 1.09 -1.55
N VAL A 164 -6.50 1.32 -2.70
CA VAL A 164 -5.29 2.15 -2.81
C VAL A 164 -5.71 3.61 -2.98
N VAL A 165 -5.12 4.52 -2.20
CA VAL A 165 -5.32 5.98 -2.34
C VAL A 165 -3.96 6.65 -2.36
N THR A 166 -3.82 7.66 -3.21
CA THR A 166 -2.60 8.45 -3.34
C THR A 166 -2.86 9.93 -3.05
N ASP A 167 -1.84 10.63 -2.55
CA ASP A 167 -1.86 12.09 -2.46
C ASP A 167 -1.95 12.76 -3.85
N VAL A 168 -1.38 12.13 -4.89
CA VAL A 168 -1.56 12.55 -6.29
C VAL A 168 -3.03 12.56 -6.70
N GLU A 169 -3.78 11.46 -6.49
CA GLU A 169 -5.22 11.43 -6.81
C GLU A 169 -6.02 12.46 -6.03
N ARG A 170 -5.68 12.68 -4.75
CA ARG A 170 -6.33 13.70 -3.93
C ARG A 170 -6.07 15.09 -4.49
N PHE A 171 -4.81 15.39 -4.81
CA PHE A 171 -4.42 16.64 -5.42
C PHE A 171 -5.14 16.85 -6.75
N GLU A 172 -5.16 15.86 -7.64
CA GLU A 172 -5.88 15.95 -8.92
C GLU A 172 -7.39 16.19 -8.73
N ALA A 173 -7.99 15.59 -7.70
CA ALA A 173 -9.40 15.79 -7.34
C ALA A 173 -9.72 17.18 -6.74
N GLY A 174 -8.73 18.05 -6.52
CA GLY A 174 -8.94 19.42 -6.05
C GLY A 174 -8.47 19.70 -4.62
N ASP A 175 -7.88 18.73 -3.94
CA ASP A 175 -7.35 18.89 -2.58
C ASP A 175 -5.94 19.50 -2.64
N ASP A 176 -5.84 20.83 -2.64
CA ASP A 176 -4.55 21.53 -2.74
C ASP A 176 -3.63 21.26 -1.53
N ASP A 177 -4.18 20.89 -0.36
CA ASP A 177 -3.41 20.51 0.83
C ASP A 177 -2.71 19.15 0.66
N ALA A 178 -3.12 18.34 -0.33
CA ALA A 178 -2.43 17.11 -0.67
C ALA A 178 -1.09 17.36 -1.38
N TYR A 179 -0.84 18.57 -1.91
CA TYR A 179 0.43 18.92 -2.53
C TYR A 179 1.49 19.23 -1.47
N GLY A 180 2.18 18.19 -0.99
CA GLY A 180 3.28 18.31 -0.02
C GLY A 180 4.62 18.79 -0.60
N GLY A 181 4.72 18.90 -1.93
CA GLY A 181 5.94 19.27 -2.65
C GLY A 181 6.03 18.60 -4.01
N PRO A 182 7.18 18.73 -4.71
CA PRO A 182 7.41 18.08 -6.00
C PRO A 182 7.20 16.56 -5.92
N LEU A 183 6.78 15.93 -7.02
CA LEU A 183 6.67 14.48 -7.11
C LEU A 183 8.03 13.80 -6.93
N LEU A 184 8.13 12.92 -5.94
CA LEU A 184 9.30 12.06 -5.67
C LEU A 184 10.62 12.84 -5.70
N PRO A 185 10.85 13.78 -4.77
CA PRO A 185 12.03 14.63 -4.77
C PRO A 185 13.33 13.84 -4.53
N ASP A 186 13.23 12.67 -3.89
CA ASP A 186 14.37 11.78 -3.60
C ASP A 186 14.83 10.96 -4.83
N ASP A 187 14.09 11.00 -5.94
CA ASP A 187 14.39 10.29 -7.18
C ASP A 187 14.55 11.24 -8.38
N PRO A 188 15.47 12.22 -8.32
CA PRO A 188 15.55 13.26 -9.36
C PRO A 188 15.94 12.71 -10.73
N TYR A 189 16.71 11.63 -10.78
CA TYR A 189 17.27 11.03 -12.01
C TYR A 189 16.43 9.90 -12.60
N GLU A 190 15.24 9.62 -12.06
CA GLU A 190 14.35 8.62 -12.65
C GLU A 190 13.51 9.25 -13.77
N ASP A 191 13.89 8.97 -15.02
CA ASP A 191 13.23 9.53 -16.22
C ASP A 191 11.73 9.23 -16.28
N TRP A 192 11.30 8.07 -15.75
CA TRP A 192 9.90 7.67 -15.74
C TRP A 192 9.01 8.57 -14.86
N ALA A 193 9.60 9.31 -13.91
CA ALA A 193 8.88 10.26 -13.06
C ALA A 193 8.86 11.68 -13.64
N LEU A 194 9.71 11.99 -14.62
CA LEU A 194 9.99 13.36 -15.07
C LEU A 194 8.73 14.05 -15.60
N THR A 195 8.07 13.45 -16.60
CA THR A 195 6.87 14.02 -17.23
C THR A 195 5.76 14.27 -16.22
N GLU A 196 5.55 13.32 -15.30
CA GLU A 196 4.49 13.42 -14.31
C GLU A 196 4.82 14.45 -13.23
N ARG A 197 6.10 14.56 -12.84
CA ARG A 197 6.58 15.59 -11.91
C ARG A 197 6.37 16.98 -12.48
N GLU A 198 6.73 17.20 -13.74
CA GLU A 198 6.55 18.48 -14.43
C GLU A 198 5.06 18.86 -14.50
N ARG A 199 4.21 17.93 -14.96
CA ARG A 199 2.77 18.14 -15.08
C ARG A 199 2.13 18.53 -13.73
N LEU A 200 2.43 17.78 -12.66
CA LEU A 200 1.87 18.04 -11.33
C LEU A 200 2.39 19.35 -10.74
N HIS A 201 3.65 19.71 -11.01
CA HIS A 201 4.20 20.98 -10.58
C HIS A 201 3.54 22.17 -11.29
N GLU A 202 3.35 22.09 -12.61
CA GLU A 202 2.65 23.11 -13.39
C GLU A 202 1.19 23.26 -12.96
N GLU A 203 0.50 22.15 -12.69
CA GLU A 203 -0.85 22.13 -12.13
C GLU A 203 -0.93 22.91 -10.82
N HIS A 204 0.00 22.64 -9.90
CA HIS A 204 0.07 23.31 -8.62
C HIS A 204 0.28 24.82 -8.76
N LEU A 205 1.25 25.23 -9.60
CA LEU A 205 1.51 26.66 -9.85
C LEU A 205 0.27 27.36 -10.43
N ARG A 206 -0.42 26.71 -11.38
CA ARG A 206 -1.63 27.25 -11.98
C ARG A 206 -2.74 27.45 -10.95
N ARG A 207 -3.02 26.45 -10.13
CA ARG A 207 -4.05 26.52 -9.08
C ARG A 207 -3.73 27.60 -8.05
N ARG A 208 -2.48 27.68 -7.58
CA ARG A 208 -2.03 28.74 -6.68
C ARG A 208 -2.22 30.13 -7.28
N ALA A 209 -1.88 30.31 -8.56
CA ALA A 209 -2.08 31.58 -9.25
C ALA A 209 -3.57 31.96 -9.33
N THR A 210 -4.45 31.01 -9.66
CA THR A 210 -5.91 31.23 -9.70
C THR A 210 -6.47 31.61 -8.33
N ALA A 211 -6.05 30.93 -7.26
CA ALA A 211 -6.48 31.24 -5.89
C ALA A 211 -6.02 32.64 -5.45
N GLN A 212 -4.80 33.04 -5.83
CA GLN A 212 -4.27 34.37 -5.50
C GLN A 212 -5.01 35.50 -6.24
N LEU A 213 -5.47 35.27 -7.47
CA LEU A 213 -6.29 36.21 -8.23
C LEU A 213 -7.72 36.33 -7.68
N ALA A 214 -8.28 35.23 -7.16
CA ALA A 214 -9.59 35.22 -6.53
C ALA A 214 -9.62 35.90 -5.14
N GLY A 215 -8.46 36.05 -4.49
CA GLY A 215 -8.30 36.66 -3.16
C GLY A 215 -7.78 38.11 -3.17
N GLY A 216 -7.83 38.83 -4.30
CA GLY A 216 -7.40 40.24 -4.40
C GLY A 216 -8.20 41.18 -3.50
N PRO A 217 -7.58 42.25 -2.96
CA PRO A 217 -7.94 42.86 -1.67
C PRO A 217 -9.29 43.58 -1.71
N SER A 218 -10.10 43.30 -0.69
CA SER A 218 -11.23 44.14 -0.30
C SER A 218 -10.78 45.27 0.62
#